data_AF-A0A9D7NCL2-F1
#
_entry.id   AF-A0A9D7NCL2-F1
#
_cell.length_a   1.000
_cell.length_b   1.000
_cell.length_c   1.000
_cell.angle_alpha   90.00
_cell.angle_beta   90.00
_cell.angle_gamma   90.00
#
_symmetry.space_group_name_H-M   'P 1'
#
loop_
_entity.id
_entity.type
_entity.pdbx_description
1 polymer ?
#
loop_
_entity_poly.entity_id
_entity_poly.type
_entity_poly.pdbx_seq_one_letter_code
_entity_poly.pdbx_strand_id
1 'polypeptide(L)'
;MLVLRRAALALALASVSAPAQIQIVELEPTRDTTLYFDATGSLANGAGSGLFVGRTGQGRAVRALLFFDVAAAVPAGMVITRAELELQVSRTRSSGMVISVHRLNQSWGEGSSNAARGGGGGAPATTGDATWLHRFFPSQLWATPGGDFAVVATAMAAAGSFGPVIWPTSAALVADAQTMLDHPATNFGWLLRGDENTSALRLDSREASAALRPKLRLRYGPRAELASFGAGCSSSGSAPLVLSGLGLPRLGTSFQAQLQGAPNGAPSFLFYSVGLETTPISIGNGCSILLDLASSQFFAGIGLSPYGPAFVTGGVANHSVALPFHALLAGVRFEYQAFVLDPSPTTVRSSNVLRARLGL
;
A
#
# COMPACT_ATOMS: atom_id res chain seq x y z
N MET A 1 56.29 -8.04 -13.64
CA MET A 1 55.52 -7.21 -12.70
C MET A 1 54.24 -6.79 -13.41
N LEU A 2 53.20 -7.64 -13.35
CA LEU A 2 51.96 -7.49 -14.13
C LEU A 2 50.92 -6.78 -13.24
N VAL A 3 50.52 -5.56 -13.61
CA VAL A 3 49.60 -4.73 -12.82
C VAL A 3 48.14 -5.13 -13.09
N LEU A 4 47.39 -5.19 -11.98
CA LEU A 4 46.07 -5.80 -11.78
C LEU A 4 44.95 -5.33 -12.72
N ARG A 5 44.13 -6.31 -13.13
CA ARG A 5 42.79 -6.16 -13.73
C ARG A 5 41.83 -5.49 -12.74
N ARG A 6 41.14 -4.42 -13.17
CA ARG A 6 39.96 -3.87 -12.47
C ARG A 6 38.73 -4.69 -12.86
N ALA A 7 38.25 -5.54 -11.95
CA ALA A 7 36.93 -6.16 -12.06
C ALA A 7 35.87 -5.16 -11.59
N ALA A 8 34.89 -4.87 -12.44
CA ALA A 8 33.73 -4.07 -12.09
C ALA A 8 32.80 -4.87 -11.17
N LEU A 9 32.48 -4.29 -10.01
CA LEU A 9 31.54 -4.84 -9.04
C LEU A 9 30.12 -4.64 -9.58
N ALA A 10 29.52 -5.68 -10.16
CA ALA A 10 28.10 -5.69 -10.46
C ALA A 10 27.34 -5.86 -9.13
N LEU A 11 26.69 -4.78 -8.68
CA LEU A 11 25.76 -4.82 -7.57
C LEU A 11 24.54 -5.63 -8.02
N ALA A 12 24.54 -6.94 -7.74
CA ALA A 12 23.34 -7.75 -7.85
C ALA A 12 22.35 -7.23 -6.81
N LEU A 13 21.40 -6.38 -7.22
CA LEU A 13 20.17 -6.19 -6.46
C LEU A 13 19.54 -7.58 -6.37
N ALA A 14 19.68 -8.22 -5.21
CA ALA A 14 18.80 -9.31 -4.84
C ALA A 14 17.40 -8.73 -4.89
N SER A 15 16.66 -9.05 -5.95
CA SER A 15 15.23 -8.81 -6.01
C SER A 15 14.62 -9.62 -4.88
N VAL A 16 14.45 -8.99 -3.71
CA VAL A 16 13.60 -9.54 -2.67
C VAL A 16 12.25 -9.72 -3.35
N SER A 17 11.90 -10.97 -3.68
CA SER A 17 10.62 -11.28 -4.27
C SER A 17 9.58 -10.92 -3.22
N ALA A 18 8.99 -9.74 -3.37
CA ALA A 18 7.94 -9.29 -2.47
C ALA A 18 6.87 -10.40 -2.39
N PRO A 19 6.34 -10.68 -1.20
CA PRO A 19 5.44 -11.79 -1.01
C PRO A 19 4.26 -11.68 -1.98
N ALA A 20 4.04 -12.74 -2.76
CA ALA A 20 2.94 -12.84 -3.70
C ALA A 20 1.62 -13.18 -2.97
N GLN A 21 1.40 -12.68 -1.75
CA GLN A 21 0.21 -13.04 -0.98
C GLN A 21 -0.32 -11.85 -0.21
N ILE A 22 -1.61 -11.92 0.12
CA ILE A 22 -2.24 -10.97 1.03
C ILE A 22 -1.68 -11.24 2.44
N GLN A 23 -1.14 -10.21 3.08
CA GLN A 23 -0.56 -10.30 4.42
C GLN A 23 -1.20 -9.29 5.36
N ILE A 24 -1.12 -9.60 6.66
CA ILE A 24 -1.50 -8.71 7.75
C ILE A 24 -0.27 -8.50 8.61
N VAL A 25 0.01 -7.24 8.93
CA VAL A 25 1.07 -6.85 9.87
C VAL A 25 0.50 -5.89 10.90
N GLU A 26 1.02 -5.98 12.12
CA GLU A 26 0.73 -5.04 13.21
C GLU A 26 2.03 -4.33 13.56
N LEU A 27 1.98 -2.99 13.56
CA LEU A 27 3.12 -2.14 13.89
C LEU A 27 2.86 -1.46 15.23
N GLU A 28 3.88 -1.42 16.08
CA GLU A 28 3.98 -0.47 17.20
C GLU A 28 4.62 0.84 16.71
N PRO A 29 4.32 2.00 17.31
CA PRO A 29 4.96 3.24 16.93
C PRO A 29 6.45 3.19 17.31
N THR A 30 7.32 3.62 16.41
CA THR A 30 8.76 3.73 16.69
C THR A 30 9.12 5.04 17.37
N ARG A 31 8.22 6.02 17.40
CA ARG A 31 8.27 7.24 18.23
C ARG A 31 6.85 7.68 18.61
N ASP A 32 6.67 8.17 19.82
CA ASP A 32 5.48 8.89 20.23
C ASP A 32 5.79 9.96 21.30
N THR A 33 4.99 11.01 21.37
CA THR A 33 5.16 12.02 22.42
C THR A 33 3.91 12.86 22.60
N THR A 34 3.84 13.60 23.70
CA THR A 34 2.78 14.60 23.94
C THR A 34 3.33 16.01 23.80
N LEU A 35 2.65 16.82 23.00
CA LEU A 35 2.84 18.27 22.94
C LEU A 35 2.02 18.92 24.05
N TYR A 36 2.67 19.64 24.95
CA TYR A 36 2.01 20.41 26.01
C TYR A 36 2.07 21.88 25.69
N PHE A 37 0.91 22.54 25.61
CA PHE A 37 0.86 23.99 25.52
C PHE A 37 1.64 24.61 26.69
N ASP A 38 2.71 25.31 26.34
CA ASP A 38 3.57 26.06 27.24
C ASP A 38 4.11 27.27 26.48
N ALA A 39 3.98 28.46 27.07
CA ALA A 39 4.37 29.70 26.41
C ALA A 39 5.88 29.79 26.12
N THR A 40 6.69 29.03 26.87
CA THR A 40 8.14 28.91 26.64
C THR A 40 8.52 27.69 25.82
N GLY A 41 7.56 26.82 25.48
CA GLY A 41 7.80 25.58 24.75
C GLY A 41 8.73 24.61 25.49
N SER A 42 8.71 24.63 26.82
CA SER A 42 9.68 23.96 27.70
C SER A 42 9.22 22.59 28.22
N LEU A 43 8.05 22.12 27.79
CA LEU A 43 7.42 20.89 28.29
C LEU A 43 7.29 19.82 27.19
N ALA A 44 7.64 18.58 27.55
CA ALA A 44 7.54 17.40 26.71
C ALA A 44 7.23 16.14 27.54
N ASN A 45 6.91 15.03 26.86
CA ASN A 45 6.78 13.71 27.49
C ASN A 45 7.03 12.58 26.47
N GLY A 46 8.26 12.45 25.98
CA GLY A 46 8.65 11.41 25.01
C GLY A 46 9.04 10.05 25.60
N ALA A 47 9.24 9.95 26.93
CA ALA A 47 9.61 8.70 27.60
C ALA A 47 8.60 8.28 28.69
N GLY A 48 7.43 8.94 28.74
CA GLY A 48 6.39 8.63 29.71
C GLY A 48 5.37 7.66 29.14
N SER A 49 4.84 6.76 29.98
CA SER A 49 3.91 5.68 29.59
C SER A 49 2.51 6.12 29.12
N GLY A 50 2.31 7.41 28.83
CA GLY A 50 1.02 7.91 28.39
C GLY A 50 1.12 9.13 27.49
N LEU A 51 0.22 9.14 26.52
CA LEU A 51 -0.04 10.22 25.58
C LEU A 51 -1.29 10.99 25.99
N PHE A 52 -1.36 12.29 25.67
CA PHE A 52 -2.51 13.11 26.06
C PHE A 52 -3.11 13.91 24.90
N VAL A 53 -4.43 13.97 24.89
CA VAL A 53 -5.21 14.80 23.97
C VAL A 53 -6.30 15.56 24.74
N GLY A 54 -6.57 16.82 24.34
CA GLY A 54 -7.61 17.66 24.95
C GLY A 54 -7.03 18.71 25.89
N ARG A 55 -7.69 18.97 27.04
CA ARG A 55 -7.26 19.99 28.02
C ARG A 55 -6.94 19.41 29.39
N THR A 56 -5.70 19.57 29.84
CA THR A 56 -5.23 19.07 31.15
C THR A 56 -5.91 19.79 32.31
N GLY A 57 -5.82 19.22 33.52
CA GLY A 57 -6.30 19.88 34.74
C GLY A 57 -5.57 21.19 35.10
N GLN A 58 -4.44 21.47 34.45
CA GLN A 58 -3.71 22.74 34.56
C GLN A 58 -4.16 23.76 33.50
N GLY A 59 -5.21 23.46 32.72
CA GLY A 59 -5.76 24.36 31.71
C GLY A 59 -4.98 24.38 30.39
N ARG A 60 -3.98 23.51 30.21
CA ARG A 60 -3.14 23.43 29.00
C ARG A 60 -3.78 22.54 27.94
N ALA A 61 -3.78 22.98 26.69
CA ALA A 61 -4.05 22.12 25.55
C ALA A 61 -2.93 21.09 25.38
N VAL A 62 -3.29 19.87 25.03
CA VAL A 62 -2.37 18.75 24.76
C VAL A 62 -2.77 18.01 23.49
N ARG A 63 -1.75 17.57 22.74
CA ARG A 63 -1.86 16.77 21.51
C ARG A 63 -0.86 15.63 21.59
N ALA A 64 -1.14 14.52 20.92
CA ALA A 64 -0.18 13.41 20.85
C ALA A 64 0.37 13.25 19.44
N LEU A 65 1.63 12.86 19.31
CA LEU A 65 2.27 12.51 18.04
C LEU A 65 2.55 11.01 18.03
N LEU A 66 2.37 10.37 16.88
CA LEU A 66 2.65 8.95 16.65
C LEU A 66 3.43 8.79 15.35
N PHE A 67 4.49 7.99 15.36
CA PHE A 67 5.23 7.64 14.16
C PHE A 67 5.30 6.12 14.00
N PHE A 68 4.86 5.62 12.85
CA PHE A 68 5.01 4.22 12.46
C PHE A 68 5.94 4.12 11.25
N ASP A 69 6.93 3.23 11.32
CA ASP A 69 7.81 2.94 10.19
C ASP A 69 7.18 1.88 9.26
N VAL A 70 6.30 2.34 8.38
CA VAL A 70 5.56 1.47 7.46
C VAL A 70 6.50 0.73 6.50
N ALA A 71 7.54 1.40 5.99
CA ALA A 71 8.46 0.83 5.02
C ALA A 71 9.42 -0.21 5.62
N ALA A 72 9.66 -0.19 6.94
CA ALA A 72 10.36 -1.26 7.64
C ALA A 72 9.52 -2.54 7.78
N ALA A 73 8.18 -2.44 7.76
CA ALA A 73 7.28 -3.56 8.00
C ALA A 73 6.59 -4.10 6.73
N VAL A 74 6.41 -3.25 5.71
CA VAL A 74 5.74 -3.59 4.46
C VAL A 74 6.72 -3.44 3.30
N PRO A 75 6.93 -4.49 2.47
CA PRO A 75 7.82 -4.39 1.32
C PRO A 75 7.39 -3.33 0.31
N ALA A 76 8.36 -2.66 -0.31
CA ALA A 76 8.11 -1.70 -1.37
C ALA A 76 7.33 -2.32 -2.55
N GLY A 77 6.45 -1.54 -3.16
CA GLY A 77 5.62 -1.97 -4.29
C GLY A 77 4.36 -2.77 -3.93
N MET A 78 4.11 -3.02 -2.64
CA MET A 78 2.84 -3.56 -2.15
C MET A 78 1.72 -2.50 -2.16
N VAL A 79 0.48 -2.98 -2.21
CA VAL A 79 -0.74 -2.17 -2.08
C VAL A 79 -1.38 -2.45 -0.73
N ILE A 80 -1.56 -1.42 0.08
CA ILE A 80 -2.31 -1.46 1.33
C ILE A 80 -3.80 -1.36 0.99
N THR A 81 -4.60 -2.29 1.54
CA THR A 81 -6.07 -2.34 1.34
C THR A 81 -6.86 -2.11 2.62
N ARG A 82 -6.23 -2.26 3.79
CA ARG A 82 -6.80 -1.87 5.08
C ARG A 82 -5.73 -1.26 5.96
N ALA A 83 -6.11 -0.23 6.69
CA ALA A 83 -5.34 0.37 7.76
C ALA A 83 -6.29 0.60 8.93
N GLU A 84 -5.91 0.19 10.13
CA GLU A 84 -6.68 0.36 11.35
C GLU A 84 -5.74 0.82 12.45
N LEU A 85 -6.07 1.92 13.11
CA LEU A 85 -5.29 2.44 14.24
C LEU A 85 -6.05 2.14 15.52
N GLU A 86 -5.35 1.62 16.52
CA GLU A 86 -5.90 1.33 17.84
C GLU A 86 -5.00 1.93 18.93
N LEU A 87 -5.61 2.62 19.87
CA LEU A 87 -4.97 3.10 21.10
C LEU A 87 -5.83 2.73 22.31
N GLN A 88 -5.22 2.66 23.49
CA GLN A 88 -5.92 2.35 24.75
C GLN A 88 -6.12 3.60 25.60
N VAL A 89 -7.36 3.90 25.97
CA VAL A 89 -7.69 4.95 26.94
C VAL A 89 -7.46 4.38 28.35
N SER A 90 -6.48 4.94 29.05
CA SER A 90 -6.11 4.48 30.40
C SER A 90 -6.53 5.45 31.52
N ARG A 91 -6.93 6.68 31.19
CA ARG A 91 -7.50 7.62 32.16
C ARG A 91 -8.33 8.71 31.49
N THR A 92 -9.47 9.02 32.09
CA THR A 92 -10.27 10.19 31.70
C THR A 92 -11.11 10.76 32.86
N ARG A 93 -11.61 11.99 32.68
CA ARG A 93 -12.71 12.58 33.45
C ARG A 93 -13.95 12.88 32.60
N SER A 94 -13.90 12.60 31.30
CA SER A 94 -14.95 12.85 30.32
C SER A 94 -15.04 11.68 29.35
N SER A 95 -16.25 11.24 29.01
CA SER A 95 -16.48 10.21 28.00
C SER A 95 -17.02 10.83 26.71
N GLY A 96 -16.79 10.16 25.58
CA GLY A 96 -17.32 10.58 24.29
C GLY A 96 -16.53 11.67 23.58
N MET A 97 -15.31 12.01 24.05
CA MET A 97 -14.44 12.92 23.31
C MET A 97 -14.08 12.30 21.96
N VAL A 98 -14.33 13.05 20.88
CA VAL A 98 -13.88 12.68 19.53
C VAL A 98 -12.40 13.05 19.41
N ILE A 99 -11.60 12.07 18.98
CA ILE A 99 -10.18 12.24 18.68
C ILE A 99 -10.00 12.16 17.17
N SER A 100 -9.43 13.21 16.59
CA SER A 100 -9.09 13.29 15.17
C SER A 100 -7.61 12.95 14.93
N VAL A 101 -7.35 12.24 13.84
CA VAL A 101 -6.02 11.88 13.34
C VAL A 101 -5.69 12.83 12.18
N HIS A 102 -4.52 13.47 12.23
CA HIS A 102 -4.05 14.38 11.19
C HIS A 102 -2.66 13.99 10.70
N ARG A 103 -2.43 14.01 9.40
CA ARG A 103 -1.09 13.81 8.80
C ARG A 103 -0.15 14.95 9.20
N LEU A 104 1.03 14.64 9.72
CA LEU A 104 2.08 15.61 9.97
C LEU A 104 2.82 15.95 8.67
N ASN A 105 3.20 17.22 8.53
CA ASN A 105 3.87 17.75 7.33
C ASN A 105 5.35 18.07 7.57
N GLN A 106 5.82 17.95 8.82
CA GLN A 106 7.19 18.20 9.21
C GLN A 106 7.68 17.08 10.14
N SER A 107 8.96 16.75 10.02
CA SER A 107 9.61 15.85 10.95
C SER A 107 9.68 16.43 12.36
N TRP A 108 9.78 15.55 13.34
CA TRP A 108 9.85 15.88 14.76
C TRP A 108 10.66 14.82 15.51
N GLY A 109 11.10 15.17 16.72
CA GLY A 109 11.92 14.31 17.55
C GLY A 109 11.25 13.91 18.85
N GLU A 110 11.78 12.85 19.44
CA GLU A 110 11.36 12.28 20.70
C GLU A 110 12.61 12.20 21.58
N GLY A 111 12.58 12.88 22.72
CA GLY A 111 13.67 12.91 23.68
C GLY A 111 13.36 12.05 24.91
N SER A 112 14.13 12.27 25.97
CA SER A 112 14.08 11.45 27.19
C SER A 112 13.19 12.04 28.29
N SER A 113 12.45 13.13 28.01
CA SER A 113 11.54 13.73 28.98
C SER A 113 10.46 12.76 29.45
N ASN A 114 10.41 12.54 30.76
CA ASN A 114 9.46 11.65 31.41
C ASN A 114 8.66 12.39 32.49
N ALA A 115 7.38 12.62 32.22
CA ALA A 115 6.49 13.39 33.07
C ALA A 115 6.03 12.60 34.31
N ALA A 116 6.27 13.17 35.49
CA ALA A 116 5.91 12.56 36.76
C ALA A 116 4.38 12.55 37.01
N ARG A 117 3.96 11.85 38.07
CA ARG A 117 2.58 11.88 38.63
C ARG A 117 1.48 11.60 37.61
N GLY A 118 1.74 10.67 36.68
CA GLY A 118 0.77 10.27 35.66
C GLY A 118 0.71 11.21 34.45
N GLY A 119 1.75 12.01 34.21
CA GLY A 119 2.10 12.57 32.90
C GLY A 119 1.38 13.85 32.46
N GLY A 120 0.19 14.15 32.99
CA GLY A 120 -0.64 15.25 32.49
C GLY A 120 -0.06 16.67 32.64
N GLY A 121 1.02 16.85 33.40
CA GLY A 121 1.68 18.16 33.56
C GLY A 121 2.89 18.40 32.66
N GLY A 122 3.35 17.38 31.93
CA GLY A 122 4.62 17.40 31.20
C GLY A 122 5.85 17.31 32.11
N ALA A 123 7.01 17.10 31.50
CA ALA A 123 8.34 17.22 32.10
C ALA A 123 9.14 18.32 31.41
N PRO A 124 10.20 18.86 32.04
CA PRO A 124 11.17 19.71 31.34
C PRO A 124 11.66 19.01 30.06
N ALA A 125 11.59 19.72 28.94
CA ALA A 125 12.01 19.22 27.63
C ALA A 125 13.52 18.98 27.60
N THR A 126 13.92 17.86 27.01
CA THR A 126 15.31 17.50 26.73
C THR A 126 15.64 17.77 25.26
N THR A 127 16.93 17.81 24.93
CA THR A 127 17.37 18.01 23.55
C THR A 127 16.76 16.97 22.62
N GLY A 128 16.13 17.42 21.54
CA GLY A 128 15.47 16.57 20.55
C GLY A 128 13.98 16.36 20.76
N ASP A 129 13.40 16.73 21.92
CA ASP A 129 11.96 16.60 22.16
C ASP A 129 11.12 17.48 21.22
N ALA A 130 9.97 16.96 20.80
CA ALA A 130 8.91 17.80 20.28
C ALA A 130 8.11 18.41 21.46
N THR A 131 7.96 19.72 21.42
CA THR A 131 7.14 20.52 22.35
C THR A 131 6.10 21.30 21.57
N TRP A 132 5.28 22.09 22.25
CA TRP A 132 4.31 22.94 21.57
C TRP A 132 4.95 23.95 20.61
N LEU A 133 6.16 24.44 20.91
CA LEU A 133 6.85 25.40 20.04
C LEU A 133 7.91 24.74 19.17
N HIS A 134 8.58 23.70 19.67
CA HIS A 134 9.73 23.09 19.02
C HIS A 134 9.35 21.74 18.41
N ARG A 135 9.75 21.49 17.16
CA ARG A 135 9.75 20.13 16.58
C ARG A 135 10.99 19.32 16.99
N PHE A 136 12.09 20.02 17.28
CA PHE A 136 13.29 19.48 17.93
C PHE A 136 13.81 20.53 18.92
N PHE A 137 13.52 20.34 20.20
CA PHE A 137 13.93 21.25 21.28
C PHE A 137 15.46 21.28 21.41
N PRO A 138 16.07 22.44 21.70
CA PRO A 138 15.47 23.78 21.82
C PRO A 138 15.55 24.62 20.53
N SER A 139 15.98 24.05 19.41
CA SER A 139 16.51 24.86 18.29
C SER A 139 15.62 24.91 17.06
N GLN A 140 14.77 23.91 16.81
CA GLN A 140 13.93 23.87 15.62
C GLN A 140 12.46 24.03 15.99
N LEU A 141 11.84 25.08 15.47
CA LEU A 141 10.44 25.43 15.70
C LEU A 141 9.51 24.73 14.71
N TRP A 142 8.27 24.53 15.13
CA TRP A 142 7.15 24.35 14.19
C TRP A 142 6.88 25.67 13.45
N ALA A 143 6.37 25.60 12.22
CA ALA A 143 5.89 26.81 11.55
C ALA A 143 4.64 27.35 12.25
N THR A 144 3.75 26.47 12.71
CA THR A 144 2.60 26.79 13.55
C THR A 144 2.73 26.12 14.92
N PRO A 145 2.68 26.87 16.04
CA PRO A 145 2.67 26.28 17.37
C PRO A 145 1.60 25.20 17.55
N GLY A 146 2.00 24.09 18.17
CA GLY A 146 1.19 22.90 18.39
C GLY A 146 1.26 21.87 17.26
N GLY A 147 2.18 22.04 16.31
CA GLY A 147 2.46 21.07 15.25
C GLY A 147 2.01 21.52 13.87
N ASP A 148 2.77 21.12 12.85
CA ASP A 148 2.45 21.34 11.44
C ASP A 148 1.76 20.10 10.85
N PHE A 149 0.45 20.16 10.66
CA PHE A 149 -0.38 19.04 10.22
C PHE A 149 -1.44 19.45 9.19
N ALA A 150 -1.95 18.48 8.44
CA ALA A 150 -3.04 18.68 7.49
C ALA A 150 -4.34 19.10 8.21
N VAL A 151 -4.97 20.18 7.74
CA VAL A 151 -6.20 20.72 8.34
C VAL A 151 -7.33 19.70 8.33
N VAL A 152 -7.47 18.94 7.24
CA VAL A 152 -8.45 17.86 7.12
C VAL A 152 -7.96 16.65 7.91
N ALA A 153 -8.79 16.14 8.81
CA ALA A 153 -8.49 14.92 9.55
C ALA A 153 -8.58 13.69 8.61
N THR A 154 -7.61 12.79 8.75
CA THR A 154 -7.57 11.49 8.07
C THR A 154 -8.66 10.57 8.62
N ALA A 155 -8.88 10.59 9.93
CA ALA A 155 -9.87 9.76 10.60
C ALA A 155 -10.33 10.42 11.91
N MET A 156 -11.50 10.01 12.40
CA MET A 156 -12.05 10.43 13.69
C MET A 156 -12.69 9.23 14.39
N ALA A 157 -12.54 9.15 15.71
CA ALA A 157 -13.18 8.13 16.53
C ALA A 157 -13.58 8.74 17.88
N ALA A 158 -14.73 8.33 18.41
CA ALA A 158 -15.16 8.71 19.75
C ALA A 158 -14.52 7.76 20.77
N ALA A 159 -13.85 8.33 21.77
CA ALA A 159 -13.26 7.57 22.85
C ALA A 159 -14.29 7.30 23.96
N GLY A 160 -14.35 6.05 24.41
CA GLY A 160 -15.06 5.66 25.63
C GLY A 160 -14.36 6.15 26.89
N SER A 161 -14.88 5.75 28.06
CA SER A 161 -14.27 6.12 29.34
C SER A 161 -12.91 5.42 29.57
N PHE A 162 -12.82 4.15 29.20
CA PHE A 162 -11.63 3.31 29.32
C PHE A 162 -11.62 2.26 28.20
N GLY A 163 -10.44 1.75 27.85
CA GLY A 163 -10.27 0.69 26.87
C GLY A 163 -10.01 1.21 25.44
N PRO A 164 -10.21 0.38 24.41
CA PRO A 164 -9.75 0.68 23.06
C PRO A 164 -10.54 1.84 22.44
N VAL A 165 -9.81 2.74 21.78
CA VAL A 165 -10.34 3.63 20.74
C VAL A 165 -9.77 3.15 19.41
N ILE A 166 -10.67 2.87 18.46
CA ILE A 166 -10.33 2.30 17.16
C ILE A 166 -10.74 3.28 16.08
N TRP A 167 -9.79 3.65 15.21
CA TRP A 167 -10.08 4.30 13.94
C TRP A 167 -10.13 3.20 12.88
N PRO A 168 -11.34 2.80 12.45
CA PRO A 168 -11.50 1.70 11.50
C PRO A 168 -10.99 2.10 10.12
N THR A 169 -10.81 1.09 9.27
CA THR A 169 -10.33 1.31 7.90
C THR A 169 -11.21 2.29 7.13
N SER A 170 -10.55 3.31 6.55
CA SER A 170 -11.15 4.29 5.66
C SER A 170 -10.24 4.50 4.45
N ALA A 171 -10.79 5.05 3.37
CA ALA A 171 -9.99 5.36 2.17
C ALA A 171 -8.86 6.35 2.50
N ALA A 172 -9.10 7.33 3.38
CA ALA A 172 -8.09 8.31 3.79
C ALA A 172 -6.97 7.66 4.62
N LEU A 173 -7.31 6.78 5.58
CA LEU A 173 -6.30 6.11 6.41
C LEU A 173 -5.43 5.13 5.59
N VAL A 174 -6.05 4.44 4.63
CA VAL A 174 -5.33 3.61 3.64
C VAL A 174 -4.43 4.46 2.75
N ALA A 175 -4.90 5.62 2.27
CA ALA A 175 -4.11 6.52 1.44
C ALA A 175 -2.90 7.10 2.19
N ASP A 176 -3.07 7.48 3.45
CA ASP A 176 -1.97 7.93 4.31
C ASP A 176 -0.93 6.82 4.49
N ALA A 177 -1.35 5.61 4.85
CA ALA A 177 -0.44 4.48 5.02
C ALA A 177 0.27 4.08 3.71
N GLN A 178 -0.43 4.12 2.58
CA GLN A 178 0.16 3.88 1.26
C GLN A 178 1.21 4.95 0.92
N THR A 179 0.92 6.22 1.22
CA THR A 179 1.88 7.32 1.03
C THR A 179 3.11 7.16 1.92
N MET A 180 2.94 6.68 3.15
CA MET A 180 4.07 6.38 4.06
C MET A 180 4.95 5.25 3.52
N LEU A 181 4.36 4.24 2.89
CA LEU A 181 5.07 3.15 2.25
C LEU A 181 5.81 3.61 0.99
N ASP A 182 5.14 4.35 0.11
CA ASP A 182 5.67 4.76 -1.18
C ASP A 182 6.70 5.90 -1.04
N HIS A 183 6.58 6.73 0.00
CA HIS A 183 7.42 7.90 0.25
C HIS A 183 7.94 7.94 1.70
N PRO A 184 8.79 6.98 2.11
CA PRO A 184 9.25 6.88 3.50
C PRO A 184 10.05 8.09 3.98
N ALA A 185 10.78 8.78 3.09
CA ALA A 185 11.54 10.00 3.42
C ALA A 185 10.65 11.18 3.84
N THR A 186 9.37 11.18 3.44
CA THR A 186 8.37 12.17 3.83
C THR A 186 7.32 11.57 4.76
N ASN A 187 7.58 10.40 5.34
CA ASN A 187 6.77 9.91 6.44
C ASN A 187 7.12 10.71 7.69
N PHE A 188 6.15 11.40 8.28
CA PHE A 188 6.32 12.14 9.54
C PHE A 188 5.33 11.70 10.64
N GLY A 189 4.57 10.63 10.40
CA GLY A 189 3.57 10.16 11.36
C GLY A 189 2.31 11.04 11.47
N TRP A 190 1.51 10.78 12.49
CA TRP A 190 0.24 11.43 12.73
C TRP A 190 0.26 12.26 14.01
N LEU A 191 -0.58 13.29 14.03
CA LEU A 191 -0.97 14.03 15.21
C LEU A 191 -2.40 13.62 15.60
N LEU A 192 -2.60 13.29 16.88
CA LEU A 192 -3.90 13.09 17.48
C LEU A 192 -4.34 14.37 18.20
N ARG A 193 -5.56 14.80 17.91
CA ARG A 193 -6.18 15.99 18.50
C ARG A 193 -7.55 15.66 19.07
N GLY A 194 -7.74 15.97 20.34
CA GLY A 194 -9.06 15.99 20.98
C GLY A 194 -9.58 17.41 21.08
N ASP A 195 -10.76 17.58 21.69
CA ASP A 195 -11.25 18.91 22.02
C ASP A 195 -10.43 19.54 23.15
N GLU A 196 -9.72 20.61 22.82
CA GLU A 196 -8.79 21.32 23.69
C GLU A 196 -9.49 22.25 24.70
N ASN A 197 -10.83 22.23 24.74
CA ASN A 197 -11.65 22.92 25.74
C ASN A 197 -12.22 21.98 26.81
N THR A 198 -12.18 20.66 26.58
CA THR A 198 -12.71 19.64 27.48
C THR A 198 -11.60 18.83 28.15
N SER A 199 -11.94 18.13 29.23
CA SER A 199 -10.97 17.39 30.05
C SER A 199 -10.18 16.39 29.23
N ALA A 200 -8.85 16.42 29.36
CA ALA A 200 -7.95 15.58 28.59
C ALA A 200 -8.17 14.07 28.84
N LEU A 201 -7.92 13.31 27.79
CA LEU A 201 -7.77 11.86 27.82
C LEU A 201 -6.28 11.51 27.95
N ARG A 202 -5.99 10.46 28.74
CA ARG A 202 -4.72 9.75 28.69
C ARG A 202 -4.91 8.48 27.85
N LEU A 203 -4.08 8.37 26.83
CA LEU A 203 -3.91 7.18 26.00
C LEU A 203 -2.61 6.50 26.43
N ASP A 204 -2.49 5.19 26.32
CA ASP A 204 -1.22 4.50 26.57
C ASP A 204 -0.23 4.73 25.41
N SER A 205 1.04 4.96 25.76
CA SER A 205 2.15 5.15 24.81
C SER A 205 2.89 3.84 24.54
N ARG A 206 3.95 3.89 23.71
CA ARG A 206 4.84 2.74 23.49
C ARG A 206 5.60 2.30 24.75
N GLU A 207 5.79 3.16 25.75
CA GLU A 207 6.40 2.81 27.03
C GLU A 207 5.44 2.07 27.97
N ALA A 208 4.16 1.93 27.60
CA ALA A 208 3.22 1.08 28.33
C ALA A 208 3.56 -0.41 28.16
N SER A 209 2.83 -1.27 28.91
CA SER A 209 2.93 -2.72 28.74
C SER A 209 2.52 -3.11 27.31
N ALA A 210 3.17 -4.12 26.73
CA ALA A 210 3.04 -4.46 25.31
C ALA A 210 1.59 -4.65 24.84
N ALA A 211 0.72 -5.20 25.69
CA ALA A 211 -0.69 -5.40 25.35
C ALA A 211 -1.50 -4.09 25.19
N LEU A 212 -1.01 -2.98 25.75
CA LEU A 212 -1.71 -1.69 25.77
C LEU A 212 -1.14 -0.66 24.80
N ARG A 213 -0.02 -0.97 24.13
CA ARG A 213 0.67 -0.02 23.24
C ARG A 213 -0.20 0.33 22.02
N PRO A 214 -0.03 1.53 21.45
CA PRO A 214 -0.64 1.88 20.17
C PRO A 214 -0.29 0.88 19.07
N LYS A 215 -1.26 0.56 18.21
CA LYS A 215 -1.11 -0.40 17.13
C LYS A 215 -1.64 0.16 15.83
N LEU A 216 -0.84 0.03 14.76
CA LEU A 216 -1.30 0.22 13.38
C LEU A 216 -1.35 -1.15 12.70
N ARG A 217 -2.55 -1.63 12.41
CA ARG A 217 -2.78 -2.88 11.70
C ARG A 217 -2.99 -2.62 10.22
N LEU A 218 -2.14 -3.21 9.39
CA LEU A 218 -2.19 -3.06 7.93
C LEU A 218 -2.51 -4.40 7.28
N ARG A 219 -3.39 -4.38 6.27
CA ARG A 219 -3.55 -5.48 5.32
C ARG A 219 -3.05 -5.03 3.96
N TYR A 220 -2.10 -5.76 3.40
CA TYR A 220 -1.47 -5.43 2.13
C TYR A 220 -1.30 -6.65 1.23
N GLY A 221 -0.99 -6.41 -0.04
CA GLY A 221 -0.70 -7.48 -1.00
C GLY A 221 -0.07 -6.95 -2.29
N PRO A 222 0.24 -7.83 -3.23
CA PRO A 222 0.86 -7.45 -4.49
C PRO A 222 -0.06 -6.53 -5.32
N ARG A 223 0.58 -5.59 -6.03
CA ARG A 223 -0.08 -4.71 -6.99
C ARG A 223 -0.53 -5.48 -8.22
N ALA A 224 -1.75 -5.18 -8.69
CA ALA A 224 -2.22 -5.66 -9.98
C ALA A 224 -1.50 -4.93 -11.12
N GLU A 225 -0.97 -5.66 -12.09
CA GLU A 225 -0.16 -5.11 -13.19
C GLU A 225 -0.45 -5.83 -14.51
N LEU A 226 -0.35 -5.08 -15.61
CA LEU A 226 -0.40 -5.60 -16.97
C LEU A 226 0.85 -5.17 -17.74
N ALA A 227 1.37 -6.08 -18.55
CA ALA A 227 2.48 -5.81 -19.45
C ALA A 227 2.31 -6.62 -20.76
N SER A 228 2.92 -6.17 -21.84
CA SER A 228 2.86 -6.86 -23.14
C SER A 228 4.23 -7.40 -23.53
N PHE A 229 4.28 -8.61 -24.10
CA PHE A 229 5.51 -9.28 -24.51
C PHE A 229 5.38 -9.86 -25.93
N GLY A 230 6.45 -9.74 -26.71
CA GLY A 230 6.48 -10.22 -28.08
C GLY A 230 5.60 -9.40 -29.02
N ALA A 231 5.42 -9.91 -30.23
CA ALA A 231 4.58 -9.31 -31.27
C ALA A 231 3.59 -10.35 -31.79
N GLY A 232 2.40 -9.90 -32.16
CA GLY A 232 1.47 -10.74 -32.91
C GLY A 232 1.86 -10.79 -34.38
N CYS A 233 1.36 -11.80 -35.08
CA CYS A 233 1.60 -11.94 -36.51
C CYS A 233 0.59 -11.14 -37.36
N SER A 234 1.08 -10.64 -38.49
CA SER A 234 0.30 -10.01 -39.55
C SER A 234 -0.11 -11.04 -40.60
N SER A 235 -1.29 -10.88 -41.21
CA SER A 235 -1.55 -11.46 -42.54
C SER A 235 -1.20 -10.43 -43.62
N SER A 236 -1.02 -10.87 -44.87
CA SER A 236 -0.66 -9.99 -45.99
C SER A 236 -1.66 -8.83 -46.12
N GLY A 237 -1.23 -7.60 -45.77
CA GLY A 237 -2.06 -6.40 -45.83
C GLY A 237 -2.87 -6.06 -44.57
N SER A 238 -2.74 -6.82 -43.47
CA SER A 238 -3.41 -6.52 -42.19
C SER A 238 -2.41 -6.11 -41.09
N ALA A 239 -2.86 -5.27 -40.16
CA ALA A 239 -2.11 -4.93 -38.97
C ALA A 239 -1.88 -6.19 -38.11
N PRO A 240 -0.75 -6.29 -37.38
CA PRO A 240 -0.49 -7.41 -36.47
C PRO A 240 -1.58 -7.49 -35.39
N LEU A 241 -1.85 -8.70 -34.91
CA LEU A 241 -2.78 -8.88 -33.80
C LEU A 241 -2.18 -8.31 -32.51
N VAL A 242 -2.90 -7.40 -31.86
CA VAL A 242 -2.48 -6.79 -30.60
C VAL A 242 -3.44 -7.17 -29.49
N LEU A 243 -2.92 -7.82 -28.45
CA LEU A 243 -3.62 -8.11 -27.21
C LEU A 243 -3.17 -7.12 -26.14
N SER A 244 -4.13 -6.37 -25.62
CA SER A 244 -3.94 -5.37 -24.57
C SER A 244 -4.96 -5.59 -23.45
N GLY A 245 -4.70 -5.05 -22.27
CA GLY A 245 -5.65 -5.13 -21.15
C GLY A 245 -6.40 -3.83 -20.93
N LEU A 246 -7.69 -3.90 -20.64
CA LEU A 246 -8.49 -2.80 -20.12
C LEU A 246 -8.93 -3.12 -18.69
N GLY A 247 -8.64 -2.20 -17.77
CA GLY A 247 -8.77 -2.45 -16.33
C GLY A 247 -7.60 -3.27 -15.79
N LEU A 248 -7.29 -3.12 -14.50
CA LEU A 248 -6.24 -3.90 -13.85
C LEU A 248 -6.77 -5.27 -13.39
N PRO A 249 -5.94 -6.33 -13.40
CA PRO A 249 -6.32 -7.67 -12.96
C PRO A 249 -6.43 -7.75 -11.43
N ARG A 250 -7.40 -7.05 -10.86
CA ARG A 250 -7.67 -7.03 -9.41
C ARG A 250 -8.53 -8.23 -9.00
N LEU A 251 -8.13 -8.91 -7.94
CA LEU A 251 -8.90 -10.00 -7.37
C LEU A 251 -10.29 -9.54 -6.95
N GLY A 252 -11.31 -10.35 -7.22
CA GLY A 252 -12.71 -10.02 -6.99
C GLY A 252 -13.35 -9.14 -8.06
N THR A 253 -12.63 -8.84 -9.14
CA THR A 253 -13.12 -8.04 -10.27
C THR A 253 -12.91 -8.78 -11.60
N SER A 254 -13.22 -8.13 -12.71
CA SER A 254 -12.83 -8.59 -14.04
C SER A 254 -11.98 -7.55 -14.74
N PHE A 255 -11.10 -8.02 -15.62
CA PHE A 255 -10.41 -7.18 -16.61
C PHE A 255 -10.72 -7.69 -18.01
N GLN A 256 -10.59 -6.83 -19.02
CA GLN A 256 -10.77 -7.23 -20.41
C GLN A 256 -9.40 -7.45 -21.05
N ALA A 257 -9.19 -8.63 -21.65
CA ALA A 257 -8.13 -8.82 -22.63
C ALA A 257 -8.71 -8.47 -24.00
N GLN A 258 -8.36 -7.28 -24.49
CA GLN A 258 -8.83 -6.73 -25.75
C GLN A 258 -7.87 -7.08 -26.87
N LEU A 259 -8.37 -7.81 -27.85
CA LEU A 259 -7.71 -8.12 -29.10
C LEU A 259 -8.07 -7.07 -30.16
N GLN A 260 -7.08 -6.58 -30.89
CA GLN A 260 -7.22 -5.65 -32.02
C GLN A 260 -6.52 -6.19 -33.26
N GLY A 261 -6.96 -5.74 -34.44
CA GLY A 261 -6.35 -6.09 -35.74
C GLY A 261 -6.88 -7.39 -36.36
N ALA A 262 -7.94 -7.94 -35.79
CA ALA A 262 -8.59 -9.15 -36.28
C ALA A 262 -9.68 -8.83 -37.32
N PRO A 263 -9.96 -9.72 -38.30
CA PRO A 263 -11.05 -9.53 -39.25
C PRO A 263 -12.43 -9.53 -38.57
N ASN A 264 -13.35 -8.70 -39.06
CA ASN A 264 -14.71 -8.62 -38.51
C ASN A 264 -15.45 -9.97 -38.67
N GLY A 265 -16.15 -10.40 -37.62
CA GLY A 265 -16.85 -11.69 -37.57
C GLY A 265 -15.96 -12.90 -37.31
N ALA A 266 -14.62 -12.74 -37.27
CA ALA A 266 -13.73 -13.84 -36.93
C ALA A 266 -13.89 -14.25 -35.45
N PRO A 267 -13.91 -15.54 -35.11
CA PRO A 267 -13.88 -15.99 -33.73
C PRO A 267 -12.45 -15.87 -33.18
N SER A 268 -12.33 -15.25 -32.00
CA SER A 268 -11.08 -15.23 -31.22
C SER A 268 -11.20 -16.09 -29.97
N PHE A 269 -10.09 -16.72 -29.61
CA PHE A 269 -9.93 -17.55 -28.41
C PHE A 269 -8.75 -17.05 -27.61
N LEU A 270 -8.92 -16.93 -26.29
CA LEU A 270 -7.86 -16.49 -25.39
C LEU A 270 -7.35 -17.69 -24.60
N PHE A 271 -6.09 -18.02 -24.81
CA PHE A 271 -5.38 -19.05 -24.07
C PHE A 271 -4.54 -18.41 -22.98
N TYR A 272 -4.24 -19.17 -21.94
CA TYR A 272 -3.36 -18.69 -20.87
C TYR A 272 -2.48 -19.80 -20.29
N SER A 273 -1.39 -19.38 -19.67
CA SER A 273 -0.36 -20.21 -19.06
C SER A 273 0.23 -19.47 -17.85
N VAL A 274 1.08 -20.15 -17.06
CA VAL A 274 1.80 -19.53 -15.93
C VAL A 274 3.25 -19.18 -16.28
N GLY A 275 3.62 -19.23 -17.56
CA GLY A 275 4.97 -18.99 -18.04
C GLY A 275 5.03 -18.77 -19.54
N LEU A 276 6.23 -18.43 -20.03
CA LEU A 276 6.50 -18.30 -21.45
C LEU A 276 7.42 -19.43 -21.90
N GLU A 277 7.29 -19.84 -23.15
CA GLU A 277 8.28 -20.71 -23.78
C GLU A 277 9.64 -20.00 -23.84
N THR A 278 10.70 -20.77 -23.62
CA THR A 278 12.07 -20.26 -23.77
C THR A 278 12.42 -20.02 -25.23
N THR A 279 11.81 -20.79 -26.14
CA THR A 279 11.90 -20.63 -27.58
C THR A 279 10.50 -20.61 -28.18
N PRO A 280 10.06 -19.51 -28.83
CA PRO A 280 8.74 -19.43 -29.45
C PRO A 280 8.48 -20.59 -30.42
N ILE A 281 7.31 -21.23 -30.31
CA ILE A 281 6.93 -22.36 -31.15
C ILE A 281 6.27 -21.81 -32.41
N SER A 282 6.91 -21.97 -33.57
CA SER A 282 6.36 -21.53 -34.85
C SER A 282 5.13 -22.37 -35.25
N ILE A 283 4.05 -21.69 -35.64
CA ILE A 283 2.82 -22.32 -36.17
C ILE A 283 2.60 -21.96 -37.65
N GLY A 284 3.62 -21.41 -38.31
CA GLY A 284 3.57 -21.00 -39.72
C GLY A 284 3.13 -19.55 -39.92
N ASN A 285 3.32 -19.04 -41.15
CA ASN A 285 2.97 -17.66 -41.54
C ASN A 285 3.52 -16.55 -40.63
N GLY A 286 4.67 -16.79 -40.01
CA GLY A 286 5.30 -15.87 -39.06
C GLY A 286 4.60 -15.78 -37.69
N CYS A 287 3.61 -16.64 -37.43
CA CYS A 287 2.94 -16.75 -36.15
C CYS A 287 3.66 -17.74 -35.24
N SER A 288 3.70 -17.42 -33.94
CA SER A 288 4.27 -18.28 -32.92
C SER A 288 3.40 -18.35 -31.68
N ILE A 289 3.47 -19.49 -30.98
CA ILE A 289 3.00 -19.66 -29.62
C ILE A 289 4.13 -19.23 -28.69
N LEU A 290 3.81 -18.30 -27.79
CA LEU A 290 4.73 -17.75 -26.80
C LEU A 290 4.46 -18.29 -25.38
N LEU A 291 3.26 -18.83 -25.16
CA LEU A 291 2.82 -19.42 -23.90
C LEU A 291 3.53 -20.75 -23.63
N ASP A 292 3.91 -20.99 -22.38
CA ASP A 292 4.37 -22.31 -21.94
C ASP A 292 3.31 -23.37 -22.25
N LEU A 293 3.64 -24.29 -23.15
CA LEU A 293 2.66 -25.19 -23.73
C LEU A 293 2.17 -26.21 -22.70
N ALA A 294 3.05 -26.65 -21.79
CA ALA A 294 2.70 -27.63 -20.76
C ALA A 294 1.62 -27.10 -19.81
N SER A 295 1.79 -25.88 -19.28
CA SER A 295 0.76 -25.29 -18.41
C SER A 295 -0.50 -24.91 -19.19
N SER A 296 -0.37 -24.42 -20.43
CA SER A 296 -1.54 -24.14 -21.27
C SER A 296 -2.37 -25.42 -21.53
N GLN A 297 -1.72 -26.55 -21.79
CA GLN A 297 -2.38 -27.85 -21.96
C GLN A 297 -3.02 -28.35 -20.67
N PHE A 298 -2.37 -28.16 -19.52
CA PHE A 298 -2.95 -28.49 -18.23
C PHE A 298 -4.28 -27.73 -18.00
N PHE A 299 -4.30 -26.41 -18.23
CA PHE A 299 -5.52 -25.61 -18.08
C PHE A 299 -6.62 -26.00 -19.07
N ALA A 300 -6.25 -26.42 -20.28
CA ALA A 300 -7.20 -26.96 -21.24
C ALA A 300 -7.79 -28.30 -20.77
N GLY A 301 -6.96 -29.19 -20.21
CA GLY A 301 -7.39 -30.48 -19.67
C GLY A 301 -8.38 -30.38 -18.52
N ILE A 302 -8.34 -29.30 -17.73
CA ILE A 302 -9.30 -29.02 -16.65
C ILE A 302 -10.43 -28.08 -17.06
N GLY A 303 -10.55 -27.75 -18.36
CA GLY A 303 -11.67 -26.97 -18.90
C GLY A 303 -11.67 -25.49 -18.54
N LEU A 304 -10.53 -24.94 -18.11
CA LEU A 304 -10.42 -23.51 -17.81
C LEU A 304 -9.90 -22.68 -18.99
N SER A 305 -9.25 -23.32 -19.97
CA SER A 305 -8.71 -22.71 -21.20
C SER A 305 -9.21 -23.48 -22.44
N PRO A 306 -9.43 -22.83 -23.60
CA PRO A 306 -9.40 -21.38 -23.82
C PRO A 306 -10.68 -20.68 -23.34
N TYR A 307 -10.60 -19.37 -23.13
CA TYR A 307 -11.77 -18.49 -23.00
C TYR A 307 -12.29 -18.08 -24.38
N GLY A 308 -13.61 -18.10 -24.56
CA GLY A 308 -14.28 -17.67 -25.78
C GLY A 308 -15.22 -18.75 -26.36
N PRO A 309 -15.64 -18.60 -27.64
CA PRO A 309 -15.19 -17.57 -28.57
C PRO A 309 -15.69 -16.17 -28.20
N ALA A 310 -14.87 -15.14 -28.44
CA ALA A 310 -15.34 -13.78 -28.58
C ALA A 310 -15.37 -13.42 -30.07
N PHE A 311 -16.45 -12.81 -30.54
CA PHE A 311 -16.57 -12.44 -31.95
C PHE A 311 -16.05 -11.04 -32.18
N VAL A 312 -15.19 -10.89 -33.17
CA VAL A 312 -14.60 -9.60 -33.54
C VAL A 312 -15.68 -8.70 -34.14
N THR A 313 -15.86 -7.51 -33.55
CA THR A 313 -16.77 -6.47 -34.04
C THR A 313 -16.00 -5.18 -34.22
N GLY A 314 -15.99 -4.63 -35.44
CA GLY A 314 -15.23 -3.40 -35.74
C GLY A 314 -13.72 -3.56 -35.58
N GLY A 315 -13.18 -4.77 -35.81
CA GLY A 315 -11.75 -5.06 -35.68
C GLY A 315 -11.27 -5.35 -34.26
N VAL A 316 -12.19 -5.40 -33.28
CA VAL A 316 -11.90 -5.61 -31.86
C VAL A 316 -12.68 -6.80 -31.31
N ALA A 317 -12.05 -7.62 -30.48
CA ALA A 317 -12.73 -8.62 -29.65
C ALA A 317 -12.33 -8.42 -28.18
N ASN A 318 -13.31 -8.47 -27.27
CA ASN A 318 -13.07 -8.33 -25.83
C ASN A 318 -13.28 -9.67 -25.14
N HIS A 319 -12.25 -10.15 -24.46
CA HIS A 319 -12.34 -11.32 -23.59
C HIS A 319 -12.42 -10.88 -22.13
N SER A 320 -13.57 -11.09 -21.50
CA SER A 320 -13.77 -10.78 -20.09
C SER A 320 -13.17 -11.87 -19.21
N VAL A 321 -12.12 -11.56 -18.47
CA VAL A 321 -11.47 -12.48 -17.54
C VAL A 321 -11.92 -12.17 -16.13
N ALA A 322 -12.76 -13.04 -15.56
CA ALA A 322 -13.24 -12.93 -14.19
C ALA A 322 -12.20 -13.47 -13.20
N LEU A 323 -11.86 -12.68 -12.18
CA LEU A 323 -10.88 -13.04 -11.17
C LEU A 323 -11.59 -13.23 -9.82
N PRO A 324 -11.77 -14.47 -9.34
CA PRO A 324 -12.36 -14.68 -8.02
C PRO A 324 -11.46 -14.08 -6.95
N PHE A 325 -12.08 -13.59 -5.86
CA PHE A 325 -11.32 -13.14 -4.70
C PHE A 325 -10.79 -14.35 -3.93
N HIS A 326 -9.58 -14.81 -4.27
CA HIS A 326 -8.91 -15.91 -3.58
C HIS A 326 -7.48 -15.53 -3.23
N ALA A 327 -7.10 -15.64 -1.96
CA ALA A 327 -5.81 -15.14 -1.45
C ALA A 327 -4.60 -15.81 -2.12
N LEU A 328 -4.71 -17.09 -2.51
CA LEU A 328 -3.64 -17.82 -3.22
C LEU A 328 -3.39 -17.31 -4.65
N LEU A 329 -4.32 -16.55 -5.23
CA LEU A 329 -4.17 -15.98 -6.57
C LEU A 329 -3.44 -14.63 -6.54
N ALA A 330 -3.27 -14.00 -5.38
CA ALA A 330 -2.54 -12.75 -5.28
C ALA A 330 -1.12 -12.96 -5.82
N GLY A 331 -0.60 -12.00 -6.58
CA GLY A 331 0.77 -11.98 -7.10
C GLY A 331 1.09 -13.04 -8.16
N VAL A 332 0.18 -13.99 -8.43
CA VAL A 332 0.32 -14.97 -9.50
C VAL A 332 0.36 -14.24 -10.84
N ARG A 333 1.22 -14.71 -11.73
CA ARG A 333 1.35 -14.19 -13.08
C ARG A 333 0.72 -15.17 -14.05
N PHE A 334 -0.17 -14.66 -14.88
CA PHE A 334 -0.73 -15.37 -16.01
C PHE A 334 -0.28 -14.68 -17.30
N GLU A 335 0.12 -15.49 -18.26
CA GLU A 335 0.45 -15.05 -19.60
C GLU A 335 -0.71 -15.41 -20.51
N TYR A 336 -1.29 -14.43 -21.20
CA TYR A 336 -2.42 -14.62 -22.10
C TYR A 336 -1.99 -14.39 -23.55
N GLN A 337 -2.44 -15.25 -24.46
CA GLN A 337 -2.24 -15.08 -25.90
C GLN A 337 -3.55 -15.39 -26.62
N ALA A 338 -3.96 -14.51 -27.53
CA ALA A 338 -5.16 -14.68 -28.31
C ALA A 338 -4.83 -15.30 -29.67
N PHE A 339 -5.72 -16.16 -30.13
CA PHE A 339 -5.65 -16.82 -31.42
C PHE A 339 -6.94 -16.56 -32.19
N VAL A 340 -6.81 -16.20 -33.46
CA VAL A 340 -7.92 -15.93 -34.36
C VAL A 340 -7.87 -16.91 -35.51
N LEU A 341 -9.05 -17.45 -35.86
CA LEU A 341 -9.23 -18.18 -37.11
C LEU A 341 -9.55 -17.15 -38.20
N ASP A 342 -8.55 -16.79 -38.99
CA ASP A 342 -8.72 -15.87 -40.13
C ASP A 342 -9.42 -16.64 -41.26
N PRO A 343 -10.56 -16.16 -41.79
CA PRO A 343 -11.29 -16.87 -42.84
C PRO A 343 -10.61 -16.81 -44.22
N SER A 344 -9.63 -15.92 -44.47
CA SER A 344 -9.01 -15.78 -45.80
C SER A 344 -7.58 -15.20 -45.78
N PRO A 345 -6.53 -16.03 -45.98
CA PRO A 345 -6.56 -17.49 -46.07
C PRO A 345 -6.92 -18.12 -44.72
N THR A 346 -7.52 -19.31 -44.72
CA THR A 346 -7.83 -20.09 -43.51
C THR A 346 -6.57 -20.40 -42.72
N THR A 347 -6.24 -19.50 -41.79
CA THR A 347 -4.97 -19.52 -41.05
C THR A 347 -5.21 -19.13 -39.61
N VAL A 348 -4.39 -19.67 -38.71
CA VAL A 348 -4.38 -19.27 -37.31
C VAL A 348 -3.42 -18.10 -37.17
N ARG A 349 -3.91 -16.97 -36.65
CA ARG A 349 -3.08 -15.83 -36.28
C ARG A 349 -2.96 -15.74 -34.76
N SER A 350 -1.75 -15.53 -34.25
CA SER A 350 -1.48 -15.30 -32.83
C SER A 350 -1.18 -13.84 -32.53
N SER A 351 -1.62 -13.36 -31.36
CA SER A 351 -1.28 -12.03 -30.83
C SER A 351 0.08 -12.02 -30.13
N ASN A 352 0.53 -10.83 -29.70
CA ASN A 352 1.49 -10.72 -28.60
C ASN A 352 0.92 -11.36 -27.31
N VAL A 353 1.76 -11.53 -26.31
CA VAL A 353 1.33 -11.92 -24.96
C VAL A 353 0.90 -10.70 -24.17
N LEU A 354 -0.19 -10.85 -23.43
CA LEU A 354 -0.58 -9.98 -22.32
C LEU A 354 -0.24 -10.69 -21.02
N ARG A 355 0.76 -10.19 -20.30
CA ARG A 355 1.10 -10.62 -18.95
C ARG A 355 0.20 -9.92 -17.95
N ALA A 356 -0.48 -10.67 -17.10
CA ALA A 356 -1.23 -10.14 -15.97
C ALA A 356 -0.64 -10.65 -14.66
N ARG A 357 -0.17 -9.74 -13.81
CA ARG A 357 0.10 -10.04 -12.40
C ARG A 357 -1.15 -9.73 -11.61
N LEU A 358 -1.77 -10.75 -11.02
CA LEU A 358 -2.97 -10.58 -10.23
C LEU A 358 -2.64 -9.84 -8.93
N GLY A 359 -3.49 -8.93 -8.50
CA GLY A 359 -3.23 -8.15 -7.28
C GLY A 359 -4.49 -7.57 -6.65
N LEU A 360 -4.30 -6.66 -5.70
CA LEU A 360 -5.39 -5.98 -4.98
C LEU A 360 -5.81 -4.65 -5.62
#